data_AF-A0A2T1DTZ0-F1
#
_entry.id   AF-A0A2T1DTZ0-F1
#
_cell.length_a   1.000
_cell.length_b   1.000
_cell.length_c   1.000
_cell.angle_alpha   90.00
_cell.angle_beta   90.00
_cell.angle_gamma   90.00
#
_symmetry.space_group_name_H-M   'P 1'
#
loop_
_entity.id
_entity.type
_entity.pdbx_description
1 polymer ?
#
loop_
_entity_poly.entity_id
_entity_poly.type
_entity_poly.pdbx_seq_one_letter_code
_entity_poly.pdbx_strand_id
1 'polypeptide(L)'
;MLQTFSRTLNLSPEASEAMLSLPLNSLLASPEIDQLLGSLDTALLKETLPTAGAVLAKKLPPFYDWLQTELGITNVPDSPDHTTKWVVNFLRNQESLTRLVELHKSIPSKALERSIPRLVSAFDEVEPIAVKEEWEKAIAALCLVLAVAARENEPSSGSKVSI
;
A
#
# COMPACT_ATOMS: atom_id res chain seq x y z
N MET A 1 0.37 -6.88 8.95
CA MET A 1 0.26 -6.81 7.48
C MET A 1 -0.68 -7.88 6.95
N LEU A 2 -0.40 -9.19 7.10
CA LEU A 2 -1.32 -10.25 6.60
C LEU A 2 -2.76 -10.09 7.10
N GLN A 3 -2.96 -9.95 8.42
CA GLN A 3 -4.30 -9.69 8.99
C GLN A 3 -4.95 -8.40 8.47
N THR A 4 -4.15 -7.38 8.16
CA THR A 4 -4.65 -6.13 7.56
C THR A 4 -5.24 -6.45 6.19
N PHE A 5 -4.50 -7.14 5.33
CA PHE A 5 -4.99 -7.52 4.00
C PHE A 5 -6.19 -8.45 4.07
N SER A 6 -6.16 -9.48 4.92
CA SER A 6 -7.29 -10.40 5.03
C SER A 6 -8.57 -9.69 5.42
N ARG A 7 -8.48 -8.74 6.38
CA ARG A 7 -9.63 -7.96 6.84
C ARG A 7 -10.10 -6.95 5.79
N THR A 8 -9.21 -6.10 5.28
CA THR A 8 -9.61 -4.93 4.48
C THR A 8 -9.82 -5.24 3.00
N LEU A 9 -9.20 -6.31 2.49
CA LEU A 9 -9.38 -6.76 1.11
C LEU A 9 -10.41 -7.89 1.01
N ASN A 10 -10.98 -8.32 2.14
CA ASN A 10 -11.89 -9.48 2.22
C ASN A 10 -11.27 -10.75 1.59
N LEU A 11 -9.99 -10.98 1.86
CA LEU A 11 -9.24 -12.16 1.41
C LEU A 11 -9.08 -13.12 2.58
N SER A 12 -9.06 -14.43 2.32
CA SER A 12 -8.62 -15.37 3.36
C SER A 12 -7.13 -15.14 3.67
N PRO A 13 -6.65 -15.54 4.86
CA PRO A 13 -5.21 -15.51 5.16
C PRO A 13 -4.37 -16.26 4.11
N GLU A 14 -4.86 -17.40 3.63
CA GLU A 14 -4.20 -18.21 2.61
C GLU A 14 -4.16 -17.50 1.26
N ALA A 15 -5.27 -16.87 0.85
CA ALA A 15 -5.31 -16.08 -0.38
C ALA A 15 -4.39 -14.86 -0.31
N SER A 16 -4.34 -14.20 0.86
CA SER A 16 -3.44 -13.06 1.10
C SER A 16 -1.97 -13.49 0.98
N GLU A 17 -1.59 -14.62 1.58
CA GLU A 17 -0.22 -15.14 1.50
C GLU A 17 0.12 -15.64 0.09
N ALA A 18 -0.84 -16.26 -0.61
CA ALA A 18 -0.66 -16.71 -1.98
C ALA A 18 -0.35 -15.53 -2.92
N MET A 19 -1.12 -14.44 -2.83
CA MET A 19 -0.85 -13.22 -3.60
C MET A 19 0.50 -12.61 -3.23
N LEU A 20 0.84 -12.57 -1.93
CA LEU A 20 2.12 -12.05 -1.45
C LEU A 20 3.35 -12.87 -1.87
N SER A 21 3.15 -14.11 -2.29
CA SER A 21 4.21 -15.04 -2.71
C SER A 21 4.43 -15.04 -4.22
N LEU A 22 3.59 -14.34 -4.99
CA LEU A 22 3.77 -14.21 -6.43
C LEU A 22 4.94 -13.28 -6.76
N PRO A 23 5.70 -13.54 -7.84
CA PRO A 23 6.52 -12.52 -8.47
C PRO A 23 5.64 -11.32 -8.87
N LEU A 24 6.16 -10.08 -8.79
CA LEU A 24 5.41 -8.87 -9.07
C LEU A 24 4.80 -8.90 -10.47
N ASN A 25 5.55 -9.33 -11.48
CA ASN A 25 5.04 -9.43 -12.84
C ASN A 25 3.86 -10.40 -12.97
N SER A 26 3.85 -11.46 -12.14
CA SER A 26 2.82 -12.50 -12.13
C SER A 26 1.60 -12.00 -11.39
N LEU A 27 1.78 -11.28 -10.28
CA LEU A 27 0.71 -10.57 -9.59
C LEU A 27 0.05 -9.55 -10.53
N LEU A 28 0.82 -8.68 -11.17
CA LEU A 28 0.29 -7.61 -12.03
C LEU A 28 -0.42 -8.12 -13.29
N ALA A 29 -0.20 -9.38 -13.66
CA ALA A 29 -0.89 -10.04 -14.77
C ALA A 29 -2.01 -10.99 -14.30
N SER A 30 -2.28 -11.04 -12.99
CA SER A 30 -3.19 -12.01 -12.40
C SER A 30 -4.64 -11.50 -12.44
N PRO A 31 -5.63 -12.36 -12.72
CA PRO A 31 -7.04 -11.98 -12.64
C PRO A 31 -7.45 -11.52 -11.23
N GLU A 32 -6.79 -12.02 -10.19
CA GLU A 32 -7.06 -11.69 -8.80
C GLU A 32 -6.76 -10.22 -8.48
N ILE A 33 -5.63 -9.66 -8.98
CA ILE A 33 -5.35 -8.23 -8.77
C ILE A 33 -6.31 -7.36 -9.58
N ASP A 34 -6.63 -7.76 -10.81
CA ASP A 34 -7.57 -7.04 -11.67
C ASP A 34 -8.98 -7.01 -11.05
N GLN A 35 -9.43 -8.14 -10.52
CA GLN A 35 -10.70 -8.23 -9.82
C GLN A 35 -10.69 -7.40 -8.52
N LEU A 36 -9.58 -7.45 -7.76
CA LEU A 36 -9.44 -6.65 -6.54
C LEU A 36 -9.55 -5.16 -6.85
N LEU A 37 -8.78 -4.66 -7.81
CA LEU A 37 -8.78 -3.25 -8.19
C LEU A 37 -10.11 -2.84 -8.86
N GLY A 38 -10.69 -3.74 -9.66
CA GLY A 38 -12.01 -3.55 -10.27
C GLY A 38 -13.16 -3.54 -9.26
N SER A 39 -12.96 -4.07 -8.06
CA SER A 39 -13.95 -4.04 -6.98
C SER A 39 -13.98 -2.74 -6.19
N LEU A 40 -13.05 -1.80 -6.46
CA LEU A 40 -13.04 -0.49 -5.81
C LEU A 40 -14.20 0.38 -6.32
N ASP A 41 -14.92 1.03 -5.41
CA ASP A 41 -15.87 2.08 -5.75
C ASP A 41 -15.11 3.37 -6.11
N THR A 42 -14.60 3.38 -7.34
CA THR A 42 -13.84 4.54 -7.85
C THR A 42 -14.68 5.81 -7.93
N ALA A 43 -16.01 5.72 -7.97
CA ALA A 43 -16.88 6.90 -7.95
C ALA A 43 -16.87 7.52 -6.55
N LEU A 44 -17.10 6.72 -5.51
CA LEU A 44 -17.02 7.16 -4.12
C LEU A 44 -15.62 7.69 -3.76
N LEU A 45 -14.57 6.99 -4.18
CA LEU A 45 -13.18 7.43 -3.96
C LEU A 45 -12.90 8.78 -4.63
N LYS A 46 -13.40 9.00 -5.86
CA LYS A 46 -13.27 10.29 -6.57
C LYS A 46 -14.03 11.42 -5.88
N GLU A 47 -15.26 11.14 -5.45
CA GLU A 47 -16.09 12.09 -4.72
C GLU A 47 -15.44 12.51 -3.40
N THR A 48 -14.78 11.57 -2.71
CA THR A 48 -14.23 11.77 -1.36
C THR A 48 -12.71 11.99 -1.34
N LEU A 49 -12.09 12.28 -2.49
CA LEU A 49 -10.68 12.71 -2.58
C LEU A 49 -10.32 13.84 -1.60
N PRO A 50 -11.15 14.89 -1.42
CA PRO A 50 -10.82 15.96 -0.47
C PRO A 50 -10.70 15.45 0.97
N THR A 51 -11.55 14.50 1.36
CA THR A 51 -11.52 13.86 2.68
C THR A 51 -10.21 13.10 2.88
N ALA A 52 -9.81 12.28 1.91
CA ALA A 52 -8.54 11.56 1.98
C ALA A 52 -7.34 12.49 2.01
N GLY A 53 -7.36 13.57 1.22
CA GLY A 53 -6.32 14.60 1.25
C GLY A 53 -6.14 15.21 2.63
N ALA A 54 -7.25 15.55 3.31
CA ALA A 54 -7.21 16.08 4.67
C ALA A 54 -6.69 15.05 5.70
N VAL A 55 -7.13 13.79 5.59
CA VAL A 55 -6.67 12.68 6.45
C VAL A 55 -5.17 12.48 6.29
N LEU A 56 -4.68 12.35 5.05
CA LEU A 56 -3.27 12.10 4.76
C LEU A 56 -2.41 13.29 5.18
N ALA A 57 -2.83 14.53 4.92
CA ALA A 57 -2.10 15.72 5.38
C ALA A 57 -1.92 15.75 6.90
N LYS A 58 -2.90 15.25 7.66
CA LYS A 58 -2.83 15.16 9.13
C LYS A 58 -2.01 13.96 9.62
N LYS A 59 -2.16 12.79 8.99
CA LYS A 59 -1.63 11.52 9.49
C LYS A 59 -0.24 11.19 8.95
N LEU A 60 0.16 11.72 7.79
CA LEU A 60 1.46 11.43 7.18
C LEU A 60 2.66 12.06 7.90
N PRO A 61 2.63 13.33 8.37
CA PRO A 61 3.77 13.89 9.11
C PRO A 61 4.20 13.05 10.33
N PRO A 62 3.30 12.71 11.29
CA PRO A 62 3.70 11.87 12.42
C PRO A 62 4.05 10.43 12.00
N PHE A 63 3.52 9.95 10.86
CA PHE A 63 3.93 8.67 10.30
C PHE A 63 5.36 8.71 9.75
N TYR A 64 5.77 9.79 9.08
CA TYR A 64 7.15 9.96 8.60
C TYR A 64 8.14 10.11 9.74
N ASP A 65 7.79 10.85 10.79
CA ASP A 65 8.59 10.91 12.02
C ASP A 65 8.80 9.49 12.58
N TRP A 66 7.73 8.69 12.65
CA TRP A 66 7.79 7.30 13.09
C TRP A 66 8.69 6.43 12.18
N LEU A 67 8.64 6.60 10.86
CA LEU A 67 9.54 5.88 9.94
C LEU A 67 11.01 6.21 10.22
N GLN A 68 11.33 7.48 10.48
CA GLN A 68 12.68 7.92 10.80
C GLN A 68 13.13 7.36 12.16
N THR A 69 12.32 7.51 13.21
CA THR A 69 12.73 7.19 14.58
C THR A 69 12.71 5.69 14.86
N GLU A 70 11.69 4.98 14.37
CA GLU A 70 11.46 3.56 14.73
C GLU A 70 12.00 2.57 13.70
N LEU A 71 12.13 3.00 12.44
CA LEU A 71 12.63 2.15 11.35
C LEU A 71 13.97 2.63 10.79
N GLY A 72 14.49 3.78 11.21
CA GLY A 72 15.76 4.34 10.72
C GLY A 72 15.72 4.72 9.23
N ILE A 73 14.53 4.93 8.65
CA ILE A 73 14.41 5.33 7.24
C ILE A 73 14.73 6.81 7.12
N THR A 74 15.86 7.15 6.50
CA THR A 74 16.32 8.53 6.37
C THR A 74 15.73 9.25 5.15
N ASN A 75 15.31 8.52 4.12
CA ASN A 75 14.76 9.07 2.88
C ASN A 75 13.22 9.05 2.90
N VAL A 76 12.62 9.66 3.93
CA VAL A 76 11.18 9.92 3.93
C VAL A 76 10.88 11.18 3.10
N PRO A 77 9.73 11.27 2.43
CA PRO A 77 9.36 12.49 1.72
C PRO A 77 9.30 13.69 2.67
N ASP A 78 9.89 14.82 2.25
CA ASP A 78 9.86 16.06 3.03
C ASP A 78 8.44 16.67 3.17
N SER A 79 7.48 16.20 2.37
CA SER A 79 6.09 16.68 2.40
C SER A 79 5.07 15.57 2.12
N PRO A 80 3.94 15.56 2.87
CA PRO A 80 2.81 14.65 2.62
C PRO A 80 2.13 14.87 1.27
N ASP A 81 2.44 15.98 0.58
CA ASP A 81 1.94 16.29 -0.76
C ASP A 81 2.23 15.18 -1.76
N HIS A 82 3.39 14.53 -1.68
CA HIS A 82 3.78 13.54 -2.68
C HIS A 82 2.87 12.30 -2.62
N THR A 83 2.69 11.72 -1.43
CA THR A 83 1.78 10.58 -1.23
C THR A 83 0.34 10.97 -1.54
N THR A 84 -0.08 12.17 -1.16
CA THR A 84 -1.44 12.66 -1.46
C THR A 84 -1.68 12.80 -2.97
N LYS A 85 -0.76 13.45 -3.70
CA LYS A 85 -0.84 13.59 -5.16
C LYS A 85 -0.82 12.24 -5.86
N TRP A 86 -0.01 11.31 -5.36
CA TRP A 86 0.07 9.97 -5.92
C TRP A 86 -1.27 9.23 -5.81
N VAL A 87 -1.85 9.17 -4.61
CA VAL A 87 -3.15 8.52 -4.38
C VAL A 87 -4.25 9.16 -5.24
N VAL A 88 -4.25 10.49 -5.34
CA VAL A 88 -5.18 11.24 -6.21
C VAL A 88 -5.00 10.87 -7.69
N ASN A 89 -3.76 10.81 -8.19
CA ASN A 89 -3.48 10.50 -9.60
C ASN A 89 -3.80 9.05 -9.95
N PHE A 90 -3.54 8.11 -9.01
CA PHE A 90 -3.95 6.72 -9.16
C PHE A 90 -5.46 6.59 -9.32
N LEU A 91 -6.24 7.24 -8.46
CA LEU A 91 -7.70 7.22 -8.55
C LEU A 91 -8.26 7.95 -9.78
N ARG A 92 -7.49 8.88 -10.34
CA ARG A 92 -7.78 9.50 -11.64
C ARG A 92 -7.35 8.64 -12.84
N ASN A 93 -6.88 7.42 -12.60
CA ASN A 93 -6.37 6.47 -13.60
C ASN A 93 -5.19 7.05 -14.42
N GLN A 94 -4.45 8.00 -13.86
CA GLN A 94 -3.31 8.64 -14.54
C GLN A 94 -1.98 7.98 -14.18
N GLU A 95 -1.95 7.23 -13.07
CA GLU A 95 -0.74 6.63 -12.51
C GLU A 95 -0.80 5.10 -12.65
N SER A 96 0.30 4.47 -13.08
CA SER A 96 0.38 3.00 -13.19
C SER A 96 0.98 2.36 -11.93
N LEU A 97 0.63 1.09 -11.68
CA LEU A 97 1.19 0.30 -10.58
C LEU A 97 2.72 0.11 -10.71
N THR A 98 3.24 0.02 -11.94
CA THR A 98 4.70 -0.02 -12.16
C THR A 98 5.38 1.25 -11.65
N ARG A 99 4.78 2.42 -11.90
CA ARG A 99 5.31 3.70 -11.41
C ARG A 99 5.26 3.79 -9.88
N LEU A 100 4.20 3.27 -9.26
CA LEU A 100 4.09 3.14 -7.81
C LEU A 100 5.25 2.35 -7.21
N VAL A 101 5.53 1.17 -7.78
CA VAL A 101 6.62 0.30 -7.32
C VAL A 101 7.96 1.02 -7.45
N GLU A 102 8.23 1.65 -8.60
CA GLU A 102 9.49 2.38 -8.81
C GLU A 102 9.71 3.50 -7.79
N LEU A 103 8.66 4.21 -7.39
CA LEU A 103 8.74 5.27 -6.38
C LEU A 103 9.07 4.73 -4.98
N HIS A 104 8.70 3.48 -4.69
CA HIS A 104 8.82 2.88 -3.35
C HIS A 104 9.89 1.78 -3.28
N LYS A 105 10.63 1.51 -4.36
CA LYS A 105 11.63 0.42 -4.43
C LYS A 105 12.76 0.49 -3.40
N SER A 106 13.02 1.67 -2.83
CA SER A 106 14.05 1.86 -1.82
C SER A 106 13.59 1.52 -0.40
N ILE A 107 12.30 1.26 -0.19
CA ILE A 107 11.74 0.95 1.12
C ILE A 107 12.03 -0.52 1.45
N PRO A 108 12.73 -0.83 2.56
CA PRO A 108 12.98 -2.20 2.97
C PRO A 108 11.66 -2.95 3.22
N SER A 109 11.56 -4.21 2.80
CA SER A 109 10.32 -5.01 2.95
C SER A 109 9.81 -5.03 4.38
N LYS A 110 10.67 -5.36 5.35
CA LYS A 110 10.28 -5.34 6.78
C LYS A 110 9.73 -4.00 7.26
N ALA A 111 10.29 -2.89 6.75
CA ALA A 111 9.82 -1.57 7.11
C ALA A 111 8.46 -1.26 6.48
N LEU A 112 8.28 -1.65 5.22
CA LEU A 112 6.99 -1.57 4.52
C LEU A 112 5.92 -2.42 5.23
N GLU A 113 6.22 -3.68 5.56
CA GLU A 113 5.30 -4.58 6.26
C GLU A 113 4.83 -4.01 7.60
N ARG A 114 5.72 -3.36 8.36
CA ARG A 114 5.37 -2.68 9.62
C ARG A 114 4.55 -1.39 9.39
N SER A 115 4.70 -0.77 8.23
CA SER A 115 4.01 0.48 7.87
C SER A 115 2.58 0.26 7.40
N ILE A 116 2.31 -0.87 6.73
CA ILE A 116 1.01 -1.16 6.11
C ILE A 116 -0.18 -1.02 7.06
N PRO A 117 -0.18 -1.64 8.27
CA PRO A 117 -1.30 -1.48 9.19
C PRO A 117 -1.55 -0.02 9.58
N ARG A 118 -0.48 0.78 9.73
CA ARG A 118 -0.56 2.19 10.11
C ARG A 118 -1.15 3.05 8.99
N LEU A 119 -0.70 2.82 7.76
CA LEU A 119 -1.19 3.52 6.57
C LEU A 119 -2.68 3.25 6.33
N VAL A 120 -3.10 2.00 6.45
CA VAL A 120 -4.50 1.62 6.32
C VAL A 120 -5.33 2.26 7.45
N SER A 121 -4.89 2.14 8.71
CA SER A 121 -5.58 2.74 9.87
C SER A 121 -5.60 4.28 9.89
N ALA A 122 -4.94 4.96 8.94
CA ALA A 122 -5.00 6.42 8.85
C ALA A 122 -6.44 6.94 8.71
N PHE A 123 -7.32 6.12 8.14
CA PHE A 123 -8.72 6.40 7.86
C PHE A 123 -9.67 5.96 8.98
N ASP A 124 -9.17 5.49 10.13
CA ASP A 124 -10.00 4.87 11.18
C ASP A 124 -11.13 5.78 11.72
N GLU A 125 -10.90 7.10 11.70
CA GLU A 125 -11.79 8.14 12.20
C GLU A 125 -12.66 8.76 11.10
N VAL A 126 -12.62 8.24 9.88
CA VAL A 126 -13.36 8.80 8.74
C VAL A 126 -14.82 8.37 8.81
N GLU A 127 -15.70 9.35 8.61
CA GLU A 127 -17.13 9.14 8.45
C GLU A 127 -17.57 9.66 7.08
N PRO A 128 -18.58 9.03 6.45
CA PRO A 128 -19.30 7.84 6.91
C PRO A 128 -18.48 6.55 6.77
N ILE A 129 -18.87 5.48 7.48
CA ILE A 129 -18.22 4.16 7.46
C ILE A 129 -17.90 3.66 6.03
N ALA A 130 -18.81 3.83 5.08
CA ALA A 130 -18.58 3.42 3.69
C ALA A 130 -17.36 4.10 3.06
N VAL A 131 -17.12 5.38 3.37
CA VAL A 131 -15.96 6.14 2.90
C VAL A 131 -14.70 5.63 3.57
N LYS A 132 -14.74 5.38 4.88
CA LYS A 132 -13.63 4.76 5.62
C LYS A 132 -13.23 3.43 4.98
N GLU A 133 -14.18 2.51 4.86
CA GLU A 133 -13.91 1.15 4.37
C GLU A 133 -13.36 1.15 2.95
N GLU A 134 -13.91 2.00 2.08
CA GLU A 134 -13.45 2.10 0.69
C GLU A 134 -12.04 2.67 0.59
N TRP A 135 -11.69 3.67 1.43
CA TRP A 135 -10.33 4.19 1.49
C TRP A 135 -9.33 3.21 2.09
N GLU A 136 -9.70 2.50 3.17
CA GLU A 136 -8.88 1.44 3.75
C GLU A 136 -8.59 0.34 2.72
N LYS A 137 -9.61 -0.06 1.95
CA LYS A 137 -9.51 -1.04 0.88
C LYS A 137 -8.58 -0.57 -0.23
N ALA A 138 -8.75 0.67 -0.72
CA ALA A 138 -7.90 1.25 -1.75
C ALA A 138 -6.44 1.30 -1.32
N ILE A 139 -6.15 1.80 -0.11
CA ILE A 139 -4.78 1.88 0.41
C ILE A 139 -4.18 0.49 0.63
N ALA A 140 -4.97 -0.46 1.14
CA ALA A 140 -4.52 -1.83 1.33
C ALA A 140 -4.19 -2.52 -0.01
N ALA A 141 -4.97 -2.29 -1.07
CA ALA A 141 -4.71 -2.89 -2.39
C ALA A 141 -3.40 -2.38 -2.99
N LEU A 142 -3.13 -1.08 -2.84
CA LEU A 142 -1.86 -0.47 -3.25
C LEU A 142 -0.68 -1.02 -2.43
N CYS A 143 -0.87 -1.15 -1.13
CA CYS A 143 0.11 -1.71 -0.22
C CYS A 143 0.44 -3.18 -0.53
N LEU A 144 -0.53 -3.97 -1.03
CA LEU A 144 -0.31 -5.36 -1.44
C LEU A 144 0.70 -5.43 -2.59
N VAL A 145 0.51 -4.59 -3.63
CA VAL A 145 1.43 -4.51 -4.76
C VAL A 145 2.83 -4.10 -4.31
N LEU A 146 2.92 -3.10 -3.41
CA LEU A 146 4.20 -2.67 -2.84
C LEU A 146 4.86 -3.77 -2.01
N ALA A 147 4.10 -4.51 -1.20
CA ALA A 147 4.62 -5.60 -0.38
C ALA A 147 5.20 -6.72 -1.23
N VAL A 148 4.53 -7.09 -2.32
CA VAL A 148 5.04 -8.06 -3.29
C VAL A 148 6.33 -7.57 -3.94
N ALA A 149 6.34 -6.32 -4.44
CA ALA A 149 7.54 -5.75 -5.04
C ALA A 149 8.72 -5.68 -4.06
N ALA A 150 8.46 -5.33 -2.79
CA ALA A 150 9.50 -5.25 -1.78
C ALA A 150 10.06 -6.64 -1.43
N ARG A 151 9.22 -7.67 -1.36
CA ARG A 151 9.64 -9.07 -1.14
C ARG A 151 10.49 -9.59 -2.30
N GLU A 152 10.14 -9.28 -3.54
CA GLU A 152 10.92 -9.68 -4.72
C GLU A 152 12.30 -9.00 -4.77
N ASN A 153 12.39 -7.76 -4.29
CA ASN A 153 13.63 -6.99 -4.24
C ASN A 153 14.54 -7.34 -3.04
N GLU A 154 14.07 -8.14 -2.08
CA GLU A 154 14.94 -8.61 -1.00
C GLU A 154 15.97 -9.60 -1.56
N PRO A 155 17.28 -9.39 -1.31
CA PRO A 155 18.28 -10.37 -1.70
C PRO A 155 17.96 -11.69 -1.00
N SER A 156 17.82 -12.76 -1.79
CA SER A 156 17.53 -14.09 -1.26
C SER A 156 18.58 -14.45 -0.21
N SER A 157 18.16 -14.52 1.05
CA SER A 157 19.00 -15.02 2.12
C SER A 157 19.11 -16.54 1.98
N GLY A 158 19.91 -17.03 1.02
CA GLY A 158 20.11 -18.48 0.87
C GLY A 158 20.55 -19.00 -0.50
N SER A 159 21.71 -18.55 -1.01
CA SER A 159 22.57 -19.41 -1.84
C SER A 159 24.00 -19.32 -1.31
N LYS A 160 24.26 -19.97 -0.17
CA LYS A 160 25.62 -20.47 0.08
C LYS A 160 25.78 -21.71 -0.80
N VAL A 161 26.23 -21.51 -2.03
CA VAL A 161 26.95 -22.56 -2.76
C VAL A 161 28.28 -22.71 -2.06
N SER A 162 28.38 -23.71 -1.19
CA SER A 162 29.67 -24.25 -0.82
C SER A 162 30.06 -25.25 -1.90
N ILE A 163 31.11 -24.91 -2.65
CA ILE A 163 31.86 -25.83 -3.52
C ILE A 163 32.62 -26.80 -2.62
#